data_AF-A0A3D4JBS6-F1
#
_entry.id   AF-A0A3D4JBS6-F1
#
_cell.length_a   1.000
_cell.length_b   1.000
_cell.length_c   1.000
_cell.angle_alpha   90.00
_cell.angle_beta   90.00
_cell.angle_gamma   90.00
#
_symmetry.space_group_name_H-M   'P 1'
#
loop_
_entity.id
_entity.type
_entity.pdbx_description
1 polymer ?
#
loop_
_entity_poly.entity_id
_entity_poly.type
_entity_poly.pdbx_seq_one_letter_code
_entity_poly.pdbx_strand_id
1 'polypeptide(L)' 'MDSIAILDFGSQYAQIIARRVRESNVYCELFPWDAPQEKIFSINPKGFILSGGPKSVYEKNAPFIQQFIFDSGLPILG' A
#
# COMPACT_ATOMS: atom_id res chain seq x y z
N MET A 1 12.31 11.94 -7.36
CA MET A 1 10.97 11.59 -7.88
C MET A 1 10.17 11.08 -6.71
N ASP A 2 8.99 11.64 -6.46
CA ASP A 2 8.15 11.18 -5.35
C ASP A 2 7.34 9.97 -5.80
N SER A 3 7.34 8.93 -4.97
CA SER A 3 6.67 7.67 -5.25
C SER A 3 5.81 7.24 -4.07
N ILE A 4 4.69 6.56 -4.34
CA ILE A 4 3.79 6.03 -3.32
C ILE A 4 3.64 4.52 -3.54
N ALA A 5 3.80 3.75 -2.47
CA ALA A 5 3.52 2.32 -2.47
C ALA A 5 2.06 2.09 -2.05
N ILE A 6 1.27 1.46 -2.91
CA ILE A 6 -0.12 1.11 -2.63
C ILE A 6 -0.17 -0.39 -2.29
N LEU A 7 -0.54 -0.73 -1.06
CA LEU A 7 -0.66 -2.11 -0.61
C LEU A 7 -2.10 -2.58 -0.77
N ASP A 8 -2.31 -3.64 -1.54
CA ASP A 8 -3.63 -4.16 -1.86
C ASP A 8 -4.05 -5.30 -0.93
N PHE A 9 -5.10 -5.05 -0.15
CA PHE A 9 -5.74 -5.99 0.77
C PHE A 9 -6.92 -6.73 0.13
N GLY A 10 -7.11 -6.59 -1.19
CA GLY A 10 -8.21 -7.18 -1.95
C GLY A 10 -9.35 -6.19 -2.20
N SER A 11 -9.05 -4.90 -2.28
CA SER A 11 -10.04 -3.85 -2.50
C SER A 11 -10.53 -3.86 -3.95
N GLN A 12 -11.81 -3.59 -4.15
CA GLN A 12 -12.29 -3.16 -5.47
C GLN A 12 -11.77 -1.77 -5.88
N TYR A 13 -11.23 -1.00 -4.92
CA TYR A 13 -10.81 0.38 -5.13
C TYR A 13 -9.31 0.57 -5.38
N ALA A 14 -8.47 -0.46 -5.27
CA ALA A 14 -7.01 -0.32 -5.34
C ALA A 14 -6.54 0.33 -6.67
N GLN A 15 -7.17 -0.05 -7.79
CA GLN A 15 -6.90 0.55 -9.11
C GLN A 15 -7.38 2.01 -9.21
N ILE A 16 -8.48 2.35 -8.52
CA ILE A 16 -9.00 3.73 -8.49
C ILE A 16 -8.07 4.62 -7.67
N ILE A 17 -7.57 4.14 -6.53
CA ILE A 17 -6.55 4.83 -5.73
C ILE A 17 -5.31 5.12 -6.60
N ALA A 18 -4.77 4.11 -7.28
CA ALA A 18 -3.62 4.30 -8.15
C ALA A 18 -3.88 5.29 -9.28
N ARG A 19 -5.08 5.28 -9.87
CA ARG A 19 -5.48 6.29 -10.85
C ARG A 19 -5.45 7.70 -10.25
N ARG A 20 -6.00 7.91 -9.05
CA ARG A 20 -5.99 9.22 -8.36
C ARG A 20 -4.58 9.72 -8.04
N VAL A 21 -3.68 8.84 -7.62
CA VAL A 21 -2.28 9.18 -7.36
C VAL A 21 -1.58 9.62 -8.66
N ARG A 22 -1.81 8.88 -9.76
CA ARG A 22 -1.26 9.24 -11.08
C ARG A 22 -1.85 10.54 -11.64
N GLU A 23 -3.15 10.80 -11.42
CA GLU A 23 -3.81 12.08 -11.75
C GLU A 23 -3.17 13.26 -11.01
N SER A 24 -2.52 13.00 -9.86
CA SER A 24 -1.78 13.99 -9.08
C SER A 24 -0.31 14.13 -9.53
N ASN A 25 0.08 13.53 -10.65
CA ASN A 25 1.45 13.49 -11.19
C ASN A 25 2.50 12.83 -10.26
N VAL A 26 2.06 11.91 -9.39
CA VAL A 26 2.95 11.14 -8.50
C VAL A 26 3.06 9.71 -9.03
N TYR A 27 4.28 9.16 -9.02
CA TYR A 27 4.50 7.78 -9.42
C TYR A 27 3.96 6.82 -8.34
N CYS A 28 3.35 5.72 -8.74
CA CYS A 28 2.88 4.72 -7.79
C CYS A 28 2.92 3.31 -8.37
N GLU A 29 3.17 2.34 -7.49
CA GLU A 29 3.02 0.92 -7.77
C GLU A 29 2.02 0.28 -6.82
N LEU A 30 1.27 -0.71 -7.33
CA LEU A 30 0.47 -1.60 -6.49
C LEU A 30 1.31 -2.81 -6.11
N PHE A 31 1.26 -3.16 -4.83
CA PHE A 31 1.83 -4.38 -4.29
C PHE A 31 0.75 -5.18 -3.56
N PRO A 32 0.80 -6.51 -3.58
CA PRO A 32 0.08 -7.33 -2.60
C PRO A 32 0.43 -6.89 -1.16
N TRP A 33 -0.52 -6.99 -0.22
CA TRP A 33 -0.29 -6.66 1.20
C TRP A 33 0.87 -7.46 1.84
N ASP A 34 1.17 -8.66 1.34
CA ASP A 34 2.22 -9.58 1.78
C ASP A 34 3.51 -9.47 0.94
N ALA A 35 3.64 -8.44 0.10
CA ALA A 35 4.83 -8.26 -0.72
C ALA A 35 6.09 -8.05 0.14
N PRO A 36 7.26 -8.60 -0.27
CA PRO A 36 8.50 -8.43 0.49
C PRO A 36 8.91 -6.96 0.62
N GLN A 37 9.46 -6.61 1.78
CA GLN A 37 9.97 -5.27 2.08
C GLN A 37 10.90 -4.75 0.98
N GLU A 38 11.87 -5.54 0.55
CA GLU A 38 12.85 -5.17 -0.49
C GLU A 38 12.18 -4.73 -1.80
N LYS A 39 11.10 -5.42 -2.19
CA LYS A 39 10.36 -5.12 -3.40
C LYS A 39 9.63 -3.78 -3.28
N ILE A 40 9.01 -3.52 -2.13
CA ILE A 40 8.30 -2.27 -1.85
C ILE A 40 9.27 -1.09 -1.78
N PHE A 41 10.42 -1.26 -1.15
CA PHE A 41 11.44 -0.20 -1.05
C PHE A 41 12.27 -0.01 -2.33
N SER A 42 12.17 -0.92 -3.31
CA SER A 42 12.86 -0.77 -4.60
C SER A 42 12.45 0.50 -5.37
N ILE A 43 11.24 1.00 -5.13
CA ILE A 43 10.73 2.26 -5.70
C ILE A 43 11.00 3.50 -4.83
N ASN A 44 11.69 3.33 -3.69
CA ASN A 44 11.99 4.37 -2.69
C ASN A 44 10.74 5.22 -2.29
N PRO A 45 9.68 4.59 -1.76
CA PRO A 45 8.41 5.26 -1.50
C PRO A 45 8.54 6.40 -0.48
N LYS A 46 7.76 7.46 -0.68
CA LYS A 46 7.59 8.59 0.24
C LYS A 46 6.42 8.42 1.20
N GLY A 47 5.60 7.39 0.99
CA GLY A 47 4.47 7.06 1.83
C GLY A 47 3.76 5.81 1.34
N PHE A 48 2.85 5.32 2.19
CA PHE A 48 2.08 4.12 1.96
C PHE A 48 0.59 4.43 1.89
N ILE A 49 -0.11 3.79 0.95
CA ILE A 49 -1.57 3.74 0.95
C ILE A 49 -1.99 2.29 1.12
N LEU A 50 -2.75 2.01 2.18
CA LEU A 50 -3.36 0.72 2.43
C LEU A 50 -4.71 0.72 1.74
N SER A 51 -4.91 -0.19 0.78
CA SER A 51 -6.24 -0.39 0.20
C SER A 51 -7.15 -1.07 1.22
N GLY A 52 -8.46 -0.88 1.09
CA GLY A 52 -9.43 -1.63 1.88
C GLY A 52 -9.50 -3.10 1.45
N GLY A 53 -10.31 -3.90 2.13
CA GLY A 53 -10.63 -5.26 1.71
C GLY A 53 -12.01 -5.66 2.20
N PRO A 54 -12.68 -6.61 1.53
CA PRO A 54 -13.97 -7.13 1.99
C PRO A 54 -13.82 -7.99 3.25
N LYS A 55 -12.58 -8.43 3.57
CA LYS A 55 -12.29 -9.27 4.72
C LYS A 55 -12.30 -8.43 6.00
N SER A 56 -13.03 -8.93 6.98
CA SER A 56 -12.99 -8.40 8.34
C SER A 56 -11.60 -8.62 8.93
N VAL A 57 -11.01 -7.58 9.55
CA VAL A 57 -9.72 -7.65 10.26
C VAL A 57 -9.69 -8.69 11.40
N TYR A 58 -10.86 -9.21 11.79
CA TYR A 58 -11.03 -10.19 12.86
C TYR A 58 -10.95 -11.65 12.39
N GLU A 59 -10.82 -11.92 11.08
CA GLU A 59 -10.65 -13.29 10.59
C GLU A 59 -9.24 -13.83 10.90
N LYS A 60 -9.15 -15.13 11.21
CA LYS A 60 -7.91 -15.79 11.65
C LYS A 60 -6.75 -15.71 10.64
N ASN A 61 -7.05 -15.44 9.37
CA ASN A 61 -6.11 -15.25 8.26
C ASN A 61 -6.33 -13.87 7.59
N ALA A 62 -6.80 -12.89 8.34
CA ALA A 62 -6.97 -11.55 7.83
C ALA A 62 -5.60 -11.02 7.36
N PRO A 63 -5.55 -10.36 6.19
CA PRO A 63 -4.40 -9.56 5.78
C PRO A 63 -3.94 -8.64 6.90
N PHE A 64 -2.64 -8.63 7.22
CA PHE A 64 -2.07 -7.78 8.26
C PHE A 64 -1.07 -6.79 7.66
N ILE A 65 -0.95 -5.63 8.30
CA ILE A 65 0.04 -4.63 7.92
C ILE A 65 1.41 -5.11 8.43
N GLN A 66 2.38 -5.26 7.54
CA GLN A 66 3.72 -5.71 7.90
C GLN A 66 4.43 -4.65 8.77
N GLN A 67 5.13 -5.10 9.82
CA GLN A 67 5.71 -4.23 10.87
C GLN A 67 6.64 -3.14 10.29
N PHE A 68 7.41 -3.46 9.25
CA PHE A 68 8.35 -2.52 8.63
C PHE A 68 7.66 -1.24 8.11
N ILE A 69 6.37 -1.29 7.81
CA ILE A 69 5.60 -0.14 7.32
C ILE A 69 5.50 0.91 8.43
N PHE A 70 5.22 0.47 9.66
CA PHE A 70 5.20 1.35 10.82
C PHE A 70 6.60 1.82 11.21
N ASP A 71 7.58 0.93 11.14
CA ASP A 71 8.97 1.23 11.51
C ASP A 71 9.66 2.17 10.49
N SER A 72 9.11 2.30 9.28
CA SER A 72 9.65 3.15 8.22
C SER A 72 9.68 4.64 8.55
N GLY A 73 8.82 5.09 9.49
CA GLY A 73 8.63 6.51 9.80
C GLY A 73 7.98 7.33 8.67
N LEU A 74 7.51 6.69 7.60
CA LEU A 74 6.86 7.36 6.48
C LEU A 74 5.35 7.56 6.76
N PRO A 75 4.70 8.56 6.13
CA PRO A 75 3.26 8.74 6.20
C PRO A 75 2.49 7.51 5.69
N ILE A 76 1.41 7.16 6.39
CA ILE A 76 0.53 6.03 6.07
C ILE A 76 -0.90 6.56 5.98
N LEU A 77 -1.59 6.20 4.89
CA LEU A 77 -3.03 6.40 4.71
C LEU A 77 -3.71 5.04 4.60
N GLY A 78 -4.76 4.79 5.36
CA GLY A 78 -5.57 3.55 5.30
C GLY A 78 -7.05 3.84 5.44
#